data_AF-A0A957WXN1-F1
#
_entry.id   AF-A0A957WXN1-F1
#
_cell.length_a   1.000
_cell.length_b   1.000
_cell.length_c   1.000
_cell.angle_alpha   90.00
_cell.angle_beta   90.00
_cell.angle_gamma   90.00
#
_symmetry.space_group_name_H-M   'P 1'
#
loop_
_entity.id
_entity.type
_entity.pdbx_description
1 polymer ?
#
loop_
_entity_poly.entity_id
_entity_poly.type
_entity_poly.pdbx_seq_one_letter_code
_entity_poly.pdbx_strand_id
1 'polypeptide(L)'
;YSIVGGADAAKFTIDENTGALSFVSAPDYENPTDSGGNNVYDVTVQASNSAGTNGQTIAVTVTNDPADDNAGIEYKVVYNSTTGLYEIWMRATTTPAAPGTTGTAQVTIKAPHLSGSGLFSPTNITAQVVDTDWAVGSRTDAPPADTSADYISFALDFPTFNNGAINWQGGQEILMFTFANGGVCAGPVTLMEDGDPFNVLPNNPGQQIDVFGLGSDPANDFLGNYGLGLSDCDSDGDGITNDLDADDDGDGIPDSVEGDLTVDTDNDGIPNAIDADSDGDGIPDNIEAQSTVGYVAPSGADDDGDGIDNAYDADCTGACAPGAGGTGATGTPLDTPVNSDGDSGPAVPDYLDTDSDNEGGDDTAEA
;
A
#
# COMPACT_ATOMS: atom_id res chain seq x y z
N TYR A 1 -10.62 -34.07 -45.05
CA TYR A 1 -9.35 -33.37 -44.81
C TYR A 1 -8.71 -33.95 -43.56
N SER A 2 -7.38 -34.01 -43.49
CA SER A 2 -6.64 -34.51 -42.33
C SER A 2 -5.31 -33.79 -42.16
N ILE A 3 -4.76 -33.77 -40.94
CA ILE A 3 -3.37 -33.37 -40.67
C ILE A 3 -2.52 -34.63 -40.79
N VAL A 4 -1.44 -34.56 -41.58
CA VAL A 4 -0.57 -35.71 -41.89
C VAL A 4 0.89 -35.50 -41.51
N GLY A 5 1.26 -34.32 -41.01
CA GLY A 5 2.62 -34.03 -40.56
C GLY A 5 2.86 -32.53 -40.33
N GLY A 6 4.12 -32.12 -40.34
CA GLY A 6 4.57 -30.79 -39.92
C GLY A 6 5.14 -30.81 -38.51
N ALA A 7 6.06 -29.89 -38.23
CA ALA A 7 6.74 -29.83 -36.93
C ALA A 7 5.76 -29.44 -35.80
N ASP A 8 4.72 -28.68 -36.14
CA ASP A 8 3.71 -28.17 -35.20
C ASP A 8 2.36 -28.90 -35.32
N ALA A 9 2.32 -30.04 -36.00
CA ALA A 9 1.09 -30.77 -36.30
C ALA A 9 0.19 -31.02 -35.08
N ALA A 10 0.78 -31.26 -33.92
CA ALA A 10 0.06 -31.54 -32.66
C ALA A 10 -0.71 -30.33 -32.12
N LYS A 11 -0.45 -29.12 -32.62
CA LYS A 11 -1.09 -27.87 -32.15
C LYS A 11 -2.28 -27.46 -32.98
N PHE A 12 -2.61 -28.21 -34.02
CA PHE A 12 -3.73 -27.92 -34.89
C PHE A 12 -4.80 -28.99 -34.83
N THR A 13 -6.03 -28.57 -35.09
CA THR A 13 -7.13 -29.46 -35.47
C THR A 13 -7.61 -29.06 -36.86
N ILE A 14 -8.19 -30.02 -37.58
CA ILE A 14 -8.81 -29.76 -38.88
C ILE A 14 -10.18 -30.42 -38.93
N ASP A 15 -11.18 -29.65 -39.36
CA ASP A 15 -12.49 -30.22 -39.64
C ASP A 15 -12.41 -31.11 -40.89
N GLU A 16 -12.77 -32.38 -40.74
CA GLU A 16 -12.58 -33.38 -41.79
C GLU A 16 -13.47 -33.15 -43.02
N ASN A 17 -14.58 -32.42 -42.88
CA ASN A 17 -15.57 -32.19 -43.93
C ASN A 17 -15.31 -30.88 -44.70
N THR A 18 -14.91 -29.83 -43.97
CA THR A 18 -14.75 -28.47 -44.49
C THR A 18 -13.29 -28.11 -44.76
N GLY A 19 -12.35 -28.77 -44.08
CA GLY A 19 -10.92 -28.44 -44.15
C GLY A 19 -10.56 -27.19 -43.34
N ALA A 20 -11.46 -26.67 -42.51
CA ALA A 20 -11.17 -25.57 -41.60
C ALA A 20 -10.09 -26.00 -40.60
N LEU A 21 -8.93 -25.33 -40.69
CA LEU A 21 -7.78 -25.56 -39.83
C LEU A 21 -7.81 -24.53 -38.69
N SER A 22 -7.67 -24.97 -37.45
CA SER A 22 -7.60 -24.10 -36.27
C SER A 22 -6.53 -24.59 -35.31
N PHE A 23 -6.03 -23.70 -34.45
CA PHE A 23 -5.20 -24.13 -33.33
C PHE A 23 -6.03 -24.90 -32.29
N VAL A 24 -5.37 -25.80 -31.55
CA VAL A 24 -5.91 -26.48 -30.36
C VAL A 24 -6.00 -25.49 -29.19
N SER A 25 -4.95 -24.68 -29.02
CA SER A 25 -4.86 -23.57 -28.07
C SER A 25 -4.37 -22.33 -28.82
N ALA A 26 -4.91 -21.15 -28.52
CA ALA A 26 -4.49 -19.91 -29.16
C ALA A 26 -2.96 -19.71 -28.98
N PRO A 27 -2.21 -19.40 -30.05
CA PRO A 27 -0.80 -19.06 -29.94
C PRO A 27 -0.62 -17.70 -29.26
N ASP A 28 0.45 -17.61 -28.49
CA ASP A 28 1.03 -16.39 -27.93
C ASP A 28 2.25 -16.04 -28.81
N TYR A 29 2.34 -14.79 -29.28
CA TYR A 29 3.42 -14.38 -30.19
C TYR A 29 4.73 -14.17 -29.43
N GLU A 30 4.66 -13.71 -28.20
CA GLU A 30 5.79 -13.34 -27.38
C GLU A 30 6.38 -14.59 -26.69
N ASN A 31 5.55 -15.61 -26.43
CA ASN A 31 5.97 -16.95 -26.01
C ASN A 31 5.69 -18.03 -27.08
N PRO A 32 6.44 -18.02 -28.20
CA PRO A 32 6.22 -18.94 -29.30
C PRO A 32 6.48 -20.39 -28.85
N THR A 33 5.43 -21.19 -28.80
CA THR A 33 5.60 -22.62 -28.52
C THR A 33 6.11 -23.39 -29.75
N ASP A 34 6.09 -22.79 -30.96
CA ASP A 34 6.39 -23.44 -32.24
C ASP A 34 7.72 -24.18 -32.26
N SER A 35 7.82 -25.15 -33.16
CA SER A 35 9.07 -25.82 -33.42
C SER A 35 10.05 -24.90 -34.13
N GLY A 36 10.77 -24.11 -33.35
CA GLY A 36 11.70 -23.10 -33.87
C GLY A 36 11.70 -21.80 -33.07
N GLY A 37 10.65 -21.55 -32.29
CA GLY A 37 10.45 -20.35 -31.50
C GLY A 37 10.39 -19.08 -32.35
N ASN A 38 9.87 -19.18 -33.58
CA ASN A 38 9.98 -18.13 -34.60
C ASN A 38 8.63 -17.55 -35.05
N ASN A 39 7.53 -17.88 -34.36
CA ASN A 39 6.15 -17.49 -34.68
C ASN A 39 5.64 -18.01 -36.02
N VAL A 40 6.28 -19.04 -36.59
CA VAL A 40 5.86 -19.69 -37.82
C VAL A 40 5.58 -21.16 -37.53
N TYR A 41 4.29 -21.50 -37.52
CA TYR A 41 3.83 -22.85 -37.21
C TYR A 41 3.67 -23.66 -38.49
N ASP A 42 4.44 -24.74 -38.61
CA ASP A 42 4.49 -25.57 -39.82
C ASP A 42 3.62 -26.82 -39.69
N VAL A 43 2.57 -26.91 -40.53
CA VAL A 43 1.63 -28.04 -40.56
C VAL A 43 1.42 -28.55 -41.98
N THR A 44 1.39 -29.87 -42.15
CA THR A 44 1.07 -30.51 -43.42
C THR A 44 -0.32 -31.12 -43.37
N VAL A 45 -1.21 -30.60 -44.20
CA VAL A 45 -2.59 -31.07 -44.35
C VAL A 45 -2.76 -31.89 -45.61
N GLN A 46 -3.79 -32.74 -45.66
CA GLN A 46 -4.12 -33.59 -46.80
C GLN A 46 -5.62 -33.56 -47.09
N ALA A 47 -5.95 -33.42 -48.38
CA ALA A 47 -7.29 -33.70 -48.89
C ALA A 47 -7.29 -35.09 -49.54
N SER A 48 -8.36 -35.85 -49.33
CA SER A 48 -8.53 -37.19 -49.88
C SER A 48 -9.91 -37.35 -50.50
N ASN A 49 -9.98 -38.08 -51.60
CA ASN A 49 -11.23 -38.52 -52.22
C ASN A 49 -11.03 -39.92 -52.84
N SER A 50 -12.04 -40.42 -53.56
CA SER A 50 -11.96 -41.74 -54.20
C SER A 50 -10.91 -41.85 -55.31
N ALA A 51 -10.36 -40.74 -55.79
CA ALA A 51 -9.35 -40.69 -56.83
C ALA A 51 -7.91 -40.60 -56.28
N GLY A 52 -7.73 -40.31 -54.99
CA GLY A 52 -6.41 -40.25 -54.35
C GLY A 52 -6.33 -39.21 -53.25
N THR A 53 -5.09 -38.87 -52.87
CA THR A 53 -4.79 -37.88 -51.85
C THR A 53 -3.86 -36.79 -52.39
N ASN A 54 -3.97 -35.58 -51.87
CA ASN A 54 -3.07 -34.47 -52.16
C ASN A 54 -2.72 -33.73 -50.87
N GLY A 55 -1.42 -33.54 -50.61
CA GLY A 55 -0.91 -32.91 -49.39
C GLY A 55 -0.35 -31.52 -49.65
N GLN A 56 -0.46 -30.63 -48.66
CA GLN A 56 0.09 -29.29 -48.68
C GLN A 56 0.71 -28.96 -47.32
N THR A 57 1.94 -28.45 -47.33
CA THR A 57 2.54 -27.83 -46.15
C THR A 57 2.12 -26.36 -46.10
N ILE A 58 1.65 -25.94 -44.93
CA ILE A 58 1.17 -24.61 -44.60
C ILE A 58 2.05 -24.08 -43.48
N ALA A 59 2.58 -22.87 -43.68
CA ALA A 59 3.24 -22.09 -42.65
C ALA A 59 2.24 -21.03 -42.16
N VAL A 60 1.85 -21.11 -40.90
CA VAL A 60 0.96 -20.13 -40.26
C VAL A 60 1.82 -19.17 -39.45
N THR A 61 1.93 -17.93 -39.91
CA THR A 61 2.63 -16.87 -39.17
C THR A 61 1.66 -16.22 -38.19
N VAL A 62 2.02 -16.28 -36.90
CA VAL A 62 1.36 -15.50 -35.85
C VAL A 62 1.98 -14.10 -35.85
N THR A 63 1.17 -13.07 -35.63
CA THR A 63 1.62 -11.68 -35.54
C THR A 63 1.29 -11.15 -34.16
N ASN A 64 2.21 -10.37 -33.57
CA ASN A 64 2.02 -9.68 -32.28
C ASN A 64 0.71 -8.89 -32.29
N ASP A 65 -0.03 -8.98 -31.18
CA ASP A 65 -1.14 -8.10 -30.85
C ASP A 65 -0.70 -7.15 -29.74
N PRO A 66 -0.32 -5.90 -30.03
CA PRO A 66 0.34 -5.02 -29.05
C PRO A 66 -0.53 -4.61 -27.85
N ALA A 67 -1.77 -5.10 -27.79
CA ALA A 67 -2.63 -4.98 -26.62
C ALA A 67 -2.27 -5.99 -25.51
N ASP A 68 -1.66 -7.14 -25.82
CA ASP A 68 -1.18 -8.10 -24.81
C ASP A 68 0.19 -7.72 -24.22
N ASP A 69 0.99 -6.93 -24.95
CA ASP A 69 2.25 -6.31 -24.48
C ASP A 69 2.07 -5.42 -23.22
N ASN A 70 0.84 -5.06 -22.86
CA ASN A 70 0.49 -4.26 -21.68
C ASN A 70 -0.43 -5.02 -20.70
N ALA A 71 -0.52 -6.34 -20.85
CA ALA A 71 -1.20 -7.24 -19.92
C ALA A 71 -0.33 -7.46 -18.69
N GLY A 72 -0.90 -7.23 -17.51
CA GLY A 72 -0.21 -7.41 -16.24
C GLY A 72 -1.12 -7.15 -15.07
N ILE A 73 -0.56 -7.19 -13.88
CA ILE A 73 -1.23 -6.95 -12.62
C ILE A 73 -0.76 -5.62 -12.05
N GLU A 74 -1.71 -4.76 -11.70
CA GLU A 74 -1.43 -3.52 -10.99
C GLU A 74 -1.85 -3.67 -9.52
N TYR A 75 -1.10 -3.04 -8.61
CA TYR A 75 -1.33 -3.09 -7.16
C TYR A 75 -1.83 -1.76 -6.62
N LYS A 76 -2.59 -1.81 -5.53
CA LYS A 76 -3.07 -0.63 -4.80
C LYS A 76 -3.10 -0.93 -3.30
N VAL A 77 -2.67 0.02 -2.50
CA VAL A 77 -2.84 0.03 -1.04
C VAL A 77 -3.82 1.13 -0.67
N VAL A 78 -4.68 0.87 0.32
CA VAL A 78 -5.66 1.83 0.84
C VAL A 78 -5.76 1.64 2.35
N TYR A 79 -5.81 2.73 3.11
CA TYR A 79 -6.18 2.70 4.52
C TYR A 79 -7.68 2.96 4.66
N ASN A 80 -8.35 2.17 5.48
CA ASN A 80 -9.77 2.27 5.74
C ASN A 80 -9.98 2.71 7.20
N SER A 81 -10.11 4.02 7.42
CA SER A 81 -10.25 4.65 8.74
C SER A 81 -11.43 4.10 9.55
N THR A 82 -12.53 3.71 8.89
CA THR A 82 -13.67 3.08 9.58
C THR A 82 -13.32 1.72 10.21
N THR A 83 -12.35 1.00 9.65
CA THR A 83 -11.96 -0.33 10.13
C THR A 83 -10.60 -0.37 10.81
N GLY A 84 -9.78 0.67 10.66
CA GLY A 84 -8.37 0.69 11.08
C GLY A 84 -7.51 -0.32 10.33
N LEU A 85 -7.88 -0.70 9.10
CA LEU A 85 -7.20 -1.72 8.32
C LEU A 85 -6.62 -1.15 7.02
N TYR A 86 -5.42 -1.61 6.69
CA TYR A 86 -4.84 -1.49 5.37
C TYR A 86 -5.39 -2.60 4.46
N GLU A 87 -5.75 -2.23 3.25
CA GLU A 87 -6.32 -3.08 2.23
C GLU A 87 -5.38 -3.16 1.02
N ILE A 88 -4.96 -4.38 0.65
CA ILE A 88 -4.14 -4.62 -0.54
C ILE A 88 -5.02 -5.15 -1.66
N TRP A 89 -5.12 -4.36 -2.72
CA TRP A 89 -5.94 -4.63 -3.90
C TRP A 89 -5.05 -4.93 -5.10
N MET A 90 -5.51 -5.85 -5.94
CA MET A 90 -4.87 -6.14 -7.22
C MET A 90 -5.92 -6.11 -8.33
N ARG A 91 -5.49 -5.75 -9.54
CA ARG A 91 -6.32 -5.90 -10.74
C ARG A 91 -5.47 -6.35 -11.92
N ALA A 92 -6.01 -7.24 -12.73
CA ALA A 92 -5.42 -7.56 -14.03
C ALA A 92 -5.89 -6.54 -15.06
N THR A 93 -5.00 -6.06 -15.94
CA THR A 93 -5.39 -5.15 -17.03
C THR A 93 -6.19 -5.89 -18.12
N THR A 94 -5.95 -7.18 -18.30
CA THR A 94 -6.67 -8.07 -19.21
C THR A 94 -7.04 -9.38 -18.51
N THR A 95 -7.97 -10.15 -19.08
CA THR A 95 -8.29 -11.49 -18.56
C THR A 95 -7.22 -12.47 -19.05
N PRO A 96 -6.52 -13.20 -18.15
CA PRO A 96 -5.55 -14.21 -18.56
C PRO A 96 -6.17 -15.29 -19.46
N ALA A 97 -5.42 -15.74 -20.45
CA ALA A 97 -5.71 -16.99 -21.13
C ALA A 97 -5.56 -18.17 -20.17
N ALA A 98 -6.22 -19.30 -20.48
CA ALA A 98 -6.10 -20.50 -19.66
C ALA A 98 -4.61 -20.95 -19.59
N PRO A 99 -4.07 -21.25 -18.39
CA PRO A 99 -4.81 -21.59 -17.16
C PRO A 99 -5.20 -20.41 -16.24
N GLY A 100 -4.59 -19.24 -16.36
CA GLY A 100 -4.86 -18.07 -15.49
C GLY A 100 -4.49 -18.27 -14.02
N THR A 101 -3.62 -19.25 -13.72
CA THR A 101 -3.23 -19.62 -12.37
C THR A 101 -2.08 -18.74 -11.88
N THR A 102 -2.10 -18.37 -10.60
CA THR A 102 -1.04 -17.59 -9.98
C THR A 102 0.04 -18.52 -9.40
N GLY A 103 1.30 -18.32 -9.77
CA GLY A 103 2.45 -19.06 -9.29
C GLY A 103 2.92 -18.53 -7.94
N THR A 104 3.54 -17.35 -7.95
CA THR A 104 4.04 -16.64 -6.77
C THR A 104 3.54 -15.21 -6.78
N ALA A 105 3.42 -14.59 -5.61
CA ALA A 105 3.25 -13.15 -5.51
C ALA A 105 3.96 -12.61 -4.27
N GLN A 106 4.49 -11.41 -4.40
CA GLN A 106 5.08 -10.60 -3.36
C GLN A 106 4.53 -9.19 -3.48
N VAL A 107 4.10 -8.65 -2.35
CA VAL A 107 3.73 -7.23 -2.20
C VAL A 107 4.68 -6.61 -1.21
N THR A 108 5.46 -5.62 -1.64
CA THR A 108 6.33 -4.85 -0.74
C THR A 108 5.71 -3.50 -0.46
N ILE A 109 5.44 -3.23 0.81
CA ILE A 109 5.08 -1.89 1.26
C ILE A 109 6.32 -1.17 1.80
N LYS A 110 6.23 0.15 1.79
CA LYS A 110 7.14 1.10 2.40
C LYS A 110 6.37 1.86 3.47
N ALA A 111 6.82 1.77 4.72
CA ALA A 111 6.22 2.45 5.86
C ALA A 111 7.27 3.37 6.52
N PRO A 112 6.87 4.45 7.19
CA PRO A 112 7.77 5.30 7.98
C PRO A 112 8.59 4.48 8.97
N HIS A 113 9.88 4.81 9.10
CA HIS A 113 10.77 4.14 10.04
C HIS A 113 10.68 4.79 11.42
N LEU A 114 10.19 4.03 12.39
CA LEU A 114 10.26 4.34 13.82
C LEU A 114 10.99 3.23 14.57
N SER A 115 11.26 3.46 15.85
CA SER A 115 11.89 2.47 16.73
C SER A 115 10.96 2.09 17.88
N GLY A 116 11.39 1.19 18.77
CA GLY A 116 10.65 0.91 20.01
C GLY A 116 9.17 0.56 19.82
N SER A 117 8.30 1.28 20.54
CA SER A 117 6.84 1.20 20.51
C SER A 117 6.26 1.57 19.15
N GLY A 118 6.84 2.59 18.51
CA GLY A 118 6.34 3.19 17.27
C GLY A 118 6.57 2.36 16.01
N LEU A 119 7.41 1.31 16.09
CA LEU A 119 7.78 0.49 14.95
C LEU A 119 6.54 -0.08 14.22
N PHE A 120 6.37 0.28 12.94
CA PHE A 120 5.30 -0.25 12.09
C PHE A 120 5.31 -1.79 12.08
N SER A 121 4.19 -2.44 12.43
CA SER A 121 4.17 -3.89 12.68
C SER A 121 2.90 -4.51 12.13
N PRO A 122 2.92 -5.12 10.93
CA PRO A 122 1.73 -5.75 10.39
C PRO A 122 1.19 -6.86 11.29
N THR A 123 -0.07 -6.70 11.73
CA THR A 123 -0.82 -7.66 12.53
C THR A 123 -2.16 -7.97 11.87
N ASN A 124 -2.88 -8.97 12.38
CA ASN A 124 -4.21 -9.36 11.89
C ASN A 124 -4.29 -9.58 10.36
N ILE A 125 -3.19 -10.05 9.76
CA ILE A 125 -3.10 -10.30 8.33
C ILE A 125 -4.13 -11.37 7.96
N THR A 126 -5.09 -10.99 7.11
CA THR A 126 -6.24 -11.83 6.78
C THR A 126 -6.42 -11.85 5.27
N ALA A 127 -6.25 -13.04 4.67
CA ALA A 127 -6.55 -13.26 3.26
C ALA A 127 -8.06 -13.12 2.98
N GLN A 128 -8.38 -12.42 1.89
CA GLN A 128 -9.76 -12.12 1.47
C GLN A 128 -10.20 -13.00 0.29
N VAL A 129 -9.25 -13.66 -0.37
CA VAL A 129 -9.51 -14.68 -1.38
C VAL A 129 -9.42 -16.07 -0.73
N VAL A 130 -10.49 -16.85 -0.83
CA VAL A 130 -10.54 -18.24 -0.33
C VAL A 130 -9.41 -19.07 -0.97
N ASP A 131 -8.82 -20.00 -0.21
CA ASP A 131 -7.66 -20.83 -0.60
C ASP A 131 -6.33 -20.09 -0.80
N THR A 132 -6.27 -18.80 -0.44
CA THR A 132 -5.01 -18.04 -0.35
C THR A 132 -4.65 -17.76 1.11
N ASP A 133 -3.36 -17.58 1.36
CA ASP A 133 -2.84 -17.03 2.62
C ASP A 133 -1.76 -15.99 2.33
N TRP A 134 -1.61 -15.03 3.23
CA TRP A 134 -0.62 -13.96 3.11
C TRP A 134 0.08 -13.77 4.44
N ALA A 135 1.41 -13.66 4.40
CA ALA A 135 2.21 -13.43 5.59
C ALA A 135 3.41 -12.54 5.27
N VAL A 136 3.94 -11.87 6.29
CA VAL A 136 5.23 -11.17 6.17
C VAL A 136 6.32 -12.20 5.86
N GLY A 137 6.87 -12.12 4.65
CA GLY A 137 7.97 -12.96 4.18
C GLY A 137 9.34 -12.38 4.49
N SER A 138 9.47 -11.04 4.49
CA SER A 138 10.70 -10.35 4.86
C SER A 138 10.41 -8.92 5.34
N ARG A 139 11.38 -8.38 6.09
CA ARG A 139 11.41 -7.01 6.58
C ARG A 139 12.84 -6.47 6.45
N THR A 140 12.99 -5.21 6.09
CA THR A 140 14.26 -4.48 6.15
C THR A 140 14.00 -3.10 6.70
N ASP A 141 14.58 -2.83 7.86
CA ASP A 141 14.39 -1.57 8.57
C ASP A 141 15.44 -0.55 8.14
N ALA A 142 14.99 0.65 7.77
CA ALA A 142 15.83 1.79 7.36
C ALA A 142 17.12 1.41 6.60
N PRO A 143 17.01 0.76 5.42
CA PRO A 143 18.19 0.38 4.65
C PRO A 143 19.04 1.61 4.29
N PRO A 144 20.36 1.48 4.07
CA PRO A 144 21.21 2.63 3.73
C PRO A 144 20.80 3.41 2.48
N ALA A 145 20.00 2.81 1.59
CA ALA A 145 19.45 3.46 0.40
C ALA A 145 18.29 4.40 0.73
N ASP A 146 17.62 4.17 1.85
CA ASP A 146 16.51 4.96 2.38
C ASP A 146 16.37 4.73 3.89
N THR A 147 16.93 5.64 4.68
CA THR A 147 16.96 5.53 6.13
C THR A 147 15.67 6.00 6.80
N SER A 148 14.70 6.51 6.01
CA SER A 148 13.45 7.07 6.53
C SER A 148 12.30 6.07 6.56
N ALA A 149 12.50 4.88 6.00
CA ALA A 149 11.43 3.92 5.80
C ALA A 149 11.83 2.47 6.02
N ASP A 150 10.86 1.69 6.46
CA ASP A 150 10.90 0.25 6.55
C ASP A 150 10.24 -0.39 5.32
N TYR A 151 10.86 -1.45 4.82
CA TYR A 151 10.37 -2.22 3.68
C TYR A 151 9.86 -3.57 4.17
N ILE A 152 8.54 -3.79 4.08
CA ILE A 152 7.90 -5.02 4.53
C ILE A 152 7.32 -5.74 3.32
N SER A 153 7.74 -6.98 3.10
CA SER A 153 7.25 -7.81 2.00
C SER A 153 6.31 -8.89 2.49
N PHE A 154 5.11 -8.92 1.93
CA PHE A 154 4.13 -9.98 2.11
C PHE A 154 4.27 -11.00 0.98
N ALA A 155 4.25 -12.28 1.32
CA ALA A 155 4.32 -13.37 0.37
C ALA A 155 2.99 -14.12 0.33
N LEU A 156 2.55 -14.46 -0.88
CA LEU A 156 1.38 -15.31 -1.13
C LEU A 156 1.73 -16.78 -0.94
N ASP A 157 0.86 -17.51 -0.26
CA ASP A 157 0.86 -18.98 -0.20
C ASP A 157 -0.52 -19.54 -0.61
N PHE A 158 -0.53 -20.80 -1.06
CA PHE A 158 -1.73 -21.56 -1.39
C PHE A 158 -1.82 -22.81 -0.50
N PRO A 159 -2.41 -22.73 0.71
CA PRO A 159 -2.41 -23.83 1.68
C PRO A 159 -3.05 -25.13 1.16
N THR A 160 -3.97 -25.03 0.19
CA THR A 160 -4.67 -26.16 -0.42
C THR A 160 -4.13 -26.51 -1.81
N PHE A 161 -3.02 -25.90 -2.25
CA PHE A 161 -2.43 -26.03 -3.58
C PHE A 161 -3.37 -25.64 -4.73
N ASN A 162 -4.33 -24.75 -4.44
CA ASN A 162 -5.28 -24.22 -5.41
C ASN A 162 -4.75 -22.92 -6.03
N ASN A 163 -3.74 -23.02 -6.90
CA ASN A 163 -3.16 -21.86 -7.62
C ASN A 163 -4.14 -21.17 -8.59
N GLY A 164 -5.36 -21.70 -8.77
CA GLY A 164 -6.45 -21.07 -9.52
C GLY A 164 -7.47 -20.35 -8.62
N ALA A 165 -7.18 -20.19 -7.33
CA ALA A 165 -8.08 -19.55 -6.37
C ALA A 165 -8.39 -18.08 -6.71
N ILE A 166 -7.40 -17.36 -7.23
CA ILE A 166 -7.57 -15.99 -7.68
C ILE A 166 -8.15 -16.01 -9.09
N ASN A 167 -9.43 -15.65 -9.19
CA ASN A 167 -10.16 -15.65 -10.46
C ASN A 167 -9.97 -14.30 -11.18
N TRP A 168 -8.87 -14.18 -11.92
CA TRP A 168 -8.54 -12.97 -12.65
C TRP A 168 -9.53 -12.67 -13.78
N GLN A 169 -10.04 -11.44 -13.79
CA GLN A 169 -10.81 -10.87 -14.89
C GLN A 169 -10.29 -9.46 -15.18
N GLY A 170 -10.10 -9.14 -16.45
CA GLY A 170 -9.56 -7.84 -16.87
C GLY A 170 -10.40 -6.68 -16.34
N GLY A 171 -9.74 -5.74 -15.68
CA GLY A 171 -10.33 -4.55 -15.06
C GLY A 171 -11.07 -4.80 -13.74
N GLN A 172 -11.14 -6.04 -13.25
CA GLN A 172 -11.76 -6.33 -11.96
C GLN A 172 -10.75 -6.14 -10.83
N GLU A 173 -11.10 -5.28 -9.87
CA GLU A 173 -10.36 -5.17 -8.60
C GLU A 173 -10.71 -6.35 -7.68
N ILE A 174 -9.68 -6.92 -7.06
CA ILE A 174 -9.77 -8.01 -6.11
C ILE A 174 -9.05 -7.55 -4.83
N LEU A 175 -9.77 -7.55 -3.71
CA LEU A 175 -9.16 -7.40 -2.39
C LEU A 175 -8.43 -8.69 -2.06
N MET A 176 -7.11 -8.62 -1.93
CA MET A 176 -6.27 -9.80 -1.73
C MET A 176 -6.17 -10.15 -0.26
N PHE A 177 -5.79 -9.18 0.56
CA PHE A 177 -5.69 -9.33 2.01
C PHE A 177 -5.81 -7.97 2.69
N THR A 178 -6.08 -8.03 3.99
CA THR A 178 -6.10 -6.87 4.90
C THR A 178 -5.13 -7.09 6.04
N PHE A 179 -4.62 -6.02 6.63
CA PHE A 179 -3.81 -6.09 7.85
C PHE A 179 -3.98 -4.81 8.69
N ALA A 180 -3.67 -4.89 9.98
CA ALA A 180 -3.60 -3.75 10.87
C ALA A 180 -2.13 -3.37 11.13
N ASN A 181 -1.87 -2.12 11.52
CA ASN A 181 -0.60 -1.77 12.16
C ASN A 181 -0.72 -2.06 13.67
N GLY A 182 0.25 -2.77 14.23
CA GLY A 182 0.36 -3.05 15.66
C GLY A 182 1.34 -2.13 16.40
N GLY A 183 2.01 -1.23 15.69
CA GLY A 183 2.72 -0.07 16.26
C GLY A 183 1.89 1.19 16.09
N VAL A 184 2.56 2.35 15.96
CA VAL A 184 1.90 3.65 15.84
C VAL A 184 1.72 4.06 14.37
N CYS A 185 0.65 4.80 14.10
CA CYS A 185 0.42 5.48 12.83
C CYS A 185 1.37 6.68 12.71
N ALA A 186 2.37 6.62 11.84
CA ALA A 186 3.40 7.66 11.75
C ALA A 186 3.52 8.20 10.33
N GLY A 187 2.39 8.32 9.63
CA GLY A 187 2.34 8.76 8.24
C GLY A 187 2.17 7.64 7.21
N PRO A 188 2.34 7.98 5.92
CA PRO A 188 1.72 7.22 4.84
C PRO A 188 2.42 5.90 4.54
N VAL A 189 1.63 4.84 4.38
CA VAL A 189 2.10 3.57 3.83
C VAL A 189 1.95 3.58 2.31
N THR A 190 3.03 3.25 1.61
CA THR A 190 3.03 3.21 0.14
C THR A 190 3.43 1.83 -0.37
N LEU A 191 3.12 1.54 -1.62
CA LEU A 191 3.68 0.39 -2.32
C LEU A 191 5.07 0.77 -2.83
N MET A 192 6.03 -0.15 -2.74
CA MET A 192 7.35 0.09 -3.33
C MET A 192 7.20 0.29 -4.85
N GLU A 193 7.81 1.35 -5.36
CA GLU A 193 7.82 1.72 -6.77
C GLU A 193 8.97 1.00 -7.51
N ASP A 194 8.82 0.78 -8.82
CA ASP A 194 9.88 0.13 -9.63
C ASP A 194 11.21 0.91 -9.59
N GLY A 195 11.12 2.23 -9.51
CA GLY A 195 12.27 3.14 -9.43
C GLY A 195 12.82 3.35 -8.01
N ASP A 196 12.31 2.63 -7.00
CA ASP A 196 12.72 2.82 -5.61
C ASP A 196 14.23 2.50 -5.41
N PRO A 197 15.00 3.32 -4.67
CA PRO A 197 16.43 3.09 -4.45
C PRO A 197 16.78 1.75 -3.80
N PHE A 198 15.86 1.15 -3.04
CA PHE A 198 16.04 -0.14 -2.40
C PHE A 198 15.71 -1.32 -3.34
N ASN A 199 15.03 -1.08 -4.46
CA ASN A 199 14.69 -2.08 -5.47
C ASN A 199 15.89 -2.42 -6.37
N VAL A 200 16.98 -2.90 -5.78
CA VAL A 200 18.21 -3.30 -6.48
C VAL A 200 18.71 -4.67 -6.01
N LEU A 201 19.01 -5.55 -6.97
CA LEU A 201 19.65 -6.83 -6.67
C LEU A 201 21.05 -6.61 -6.03
N PRO A 202 21.43 -7.42 -5.03
CA PRO A 202 20.76 -8.64 -4.57
C PRO A 202 19.76 -8.45 -3.43
N ASN A 203 19.43 -7.21 -3.03
CA ASN A 203 18.90 -6.92 -1.70
C ASN A 203 17.37 -6.90 -1.58
N ASN A 204 16.59 -6.90 -2.67
CA ASN A 204 15.15 -7.14 -2.65
C ASN A 204 14.66 -7.41 -4.09
N PRO A 205 13.80 -8.41 -4.38
CA PRO A 205 13.30 -8.64 -5.74
C PRO A 205 12.26 -7.64 -6.26
N GLY A 206 11.72 -6.72 -5.44
CA GLY A 206 10.72 -5.77 -5.91
C GLY A 206 9.29 -6.15 -5.54
N GLN A 207 8.31 -5.52 -6.21
CA GLN A 207 6.99 -6.10 -6.38
C GLN A 207 7.08 -7.30 -7.33
N GLN A 208 6.37 -8.38 -7.04
CA GLN A 208 6.40 -9.55 -7.91
C GLN A 208 5.04 -10.24 -7.98
N ILE A 209 4.65 -10.69 -9.18
CA ILE A 209 3.61 -11.71 -9.33
C ILE A 209 3.83 -12.50 -10.61
N ASP A 210 3.52 -13.79 -10.60
CA ASP A 210 3.56 -14.66 -11.77
C ASP A 210 2.15 -15.24 -11.96
N VAL A 211 1.52 -14.94 -13.10
CA VAL A 211 0.19 -15.37 -13.51
C VAL A 211 0.29 -16.05 -14.87
N PHE A 212 0.29 -17.37 -14.86
CA PHE A 212 0.36 -18.17 -16.07
C PHE A 212 -0.79 -17.86 -17.04
N GLY A 213 -0.45 -17.40 -18.24
CA GLY A 213 -1.40 -17.04 -19.28
C GLY A 213 -1.81 -15.56 -19.27
N LEU A 214 -1.17 -14.73 -18.44
CA LEU A 214 -1.23 -13.29 -18.52
C LEU A 214 0.06 -12.76 -19.16
N GLY A 215 -0.07 -11.84 -20.11
CA GLY A 215 1.08 -11.17 -20.74
C GLY A 215 2.13 -12.10 -21.37
N SER A 216 3.26 -11.48 -21.69
CA SER A 216 4.39 -12.07 -22.38
C SER A 216 5.60 -12.37 -21.50
N ASP A 217 5.59 -11.92 -20.24
CA ASP A 217 6.74 -12.02 -19.32
C ASP A 217 6.65 -13.31 -18.50
N PRO A 218 7.60 -14.25 -18.64
CA PRO A 218 7.57 -15.50 -17.89
C PRO A 218 8.08 -15.39 -16.44
N ALA A 219 8.36 -14.19 -15.90
CA ALA A 219 8.98 -14.05 -14.58
C ALA A 219 8.33 -13.02 -13.63
N ASN A 220 7.72 -11.95 -14.16
CA ASN A 220 7.01 -10.97 -13.35
C ASN A 220 5.93 -10.21 -14.15
N ASP A 221 4.66 -10.49 -13.87
CA ASP A 221 3.49 -9.81 -14.43
C ASP A 221 3.12 -8.52 -13.70
N PHE A 222 3.88 -8.09 -12.69
CA PHE A 222 3.66 -6.80 -12.06
C PHE A 222 3.88 -5.66 -13.08
N LEU A 223 2.87 -4.82 -13.24
CA LEU A 223 2.86 -3.72 -14.21
C LEU A 223 3.08 -2.34 -13.55
N GLY A 224 2.73 -2.21 -12.27
CA GLY A 224 2.86 -0.94 -11.55
C GLY A 224 1.84 -0.76 -10.43
N ASN A 225 1.99 0.34 -9.70
CA ASN A 225 1.05 0.77 -8.69
C ASN A 225 -0.02 1.68 -9.30
N TYR A 226 -1.26 1.58 -8.81
CA TYR A 226 -2.37 2.42 -9.25
C TYR A 226 -3.20 2.91 -8.08
N GLY A 227 -3.98 3.96 -8.34
CA GLY A 227 -4.66 4.69 -7.28
C GLY A 227 -3.65 5.56 -6.56
N LEU A 228 -3.81 6.88 -6.66
CA LEU A 228 -2.97 7.85 -5.93
C LEU A 228 -3.36 7.91 -4.44
N GLY A 229 -3.85 6.80 -3.88
CA GLY A 229 -4.40 6.75 -2.54
C GLY A 229 -3.25 6.85 -1.57
N LEU A 230 -3.03 8.06 -1.06
CA LEU A 230 -2.46 8.28 0.26
C LEU A 230 -3.16 7.29 1.20
N SER A 231 -2.44 6.22 1.52
CA SER A 231 -2.85 5.26 2.53
C SER A 231 -2.22 5.72 3.82
N ASP A 232 -2.49 6.99 4.13
CA ASP A 232 -2.16 7.53 5.42
C ASP A 232 -3.19 7.04 6.41
N CYS A 233 -2.72 6.85 7.63
CA CYS A 233 -3.55 6.44 8.72
C CYS A 233 -4.11 7.68 9.44
N ASP A 234 -4.79 7.42 10.54
CA ASP A 234 -5.65 8.34 11.28
C ASP A 234 -5.35 7.98 12.74
N SER A 235 -4.45 8.75 13.34
CA SER A 235 -3.79 8.45 14.62
C SER A 235 -4.76 8.57 15.79
N ASP A 236 -5.58 9.63 15.81
CA ASP A 236 -6.55 9.91 16.87
C ASP A 236 -7.94 9.28 16.61
N GLY A 237 -8.21 8.88 15.35
CA GLY A 237 -9.43 8.20 14.95
C GLY A 237 -10.62 9.12 14.71
N ASP A 238 -10.41 10.41 14.46
CA ASP A 238 -11.47 11.40 14.24
C ASP A 238 -12.07 11.34 12.82
N GLY A 239 -11.38 10.69 11.89
CA GLY A 239 -11.76 10.48 10.50
C GLY A 239 -11.08 11.40 9.49
N ILE A 240 -10.18 12.28 9.94
CA ILE A 240 -9.16 12.98 9.16
C ILE A 240 -7.91 12.08 9.14
N THR A 241 -7.12 12.14 8.08
CA THR A 241 -5.88 11.35 7.99
C THR A 241 -4.71 12.27 8.26
N ASN A 242 -3.63 11.74 8.85
CA ASN A 242 -2.50 12.55 9.32
C ASN A 242 -1.90 13.49 8.24
N ASP A 243 -1.99 13.14 6.95
CA ASP A 243 -1.53 14.04 5.87
C ASP A 243 -2.40 15.29 5.64
N LEU A 244 -3.60 15.31 6.22
CA LEU A 244 -4.61 16.35 6.14
C LEU A 244 -5.00 16.92 7.51
N ASP A 245 -4.56 16.28 8.58
CA ASP A 245 -4.76 16.69 9.96
C ASP A 245 -3.77 17.79 10.33
N ALA A 246 -4.15 18.64 11.28
CA ALA A 246 -3.29 19.67 11.85
C ALA A 246 -2.83 19.34 13.28
N ASP A 247 -3.38 18.29 13.88
CA ASP A 247 -3.19 17.83 15.26
C ASP A 247 -3.36 16.30 15.27
N ASP A 248 -2.32 15.58 14.83
CA ASP A 248 -2.41 14.16 14.47
C ASP A 248 -2.85 13.24 15.63
N ASP A 249 -2.57 13.57 16.90
CA ASP A 249 -3.01 12.80 18.07
C ASP A 249 -4.20 13.40 18.83
N GLY A 250 -4.68 14.56 18.38
CA GLY A 250 -5.88 15.23 18.89
C GLY A 250 -5.72 15.71 20.33
N ASP A 251 -4.50 15.98 20.78
CA ASP A 251 -4.25 16.45 22.13
C ASP A 251 -4.57 17.96 22.28
N GLY A 252 -4.56 18.72 21.17
CA GLY A 252 -4.86 20.15 21.09
C GLY A 252 -3.65 21.04 20.82
N ILE A 253 -2.44 20.48 20.83
CA ILE A 253 -1.20 21.12 20.37
C ILE A 253 -1.09 20.81 18.86
N PRO A 254 -0.96 21.83 17.99
CA PRO A 254 -0.87 21.54 16.56
C PRO A 254 0.52 21.01 16.17
N ASP A 255 0.61 20.06 15.22
CA ASP A 255 1.86 19.46 14.70
C ASP A 255 2.96 20.49 14.37
N SER A 256 2.54 21.69 13.94
CA SER A 256 3.44 22.81 13.63
C SER A 256 4.26 23.30 14.84
N VAL A 257 3.85 22.95 16.06
CA VAL A 257 4.47 23.22 17.35
C VAL A 257 5.31 22.04 17.80
N GLU A 258 4.78 20.81 17.76
CA GLU A 258 5.51 19.60 18.21
C GLU A 258 6.65 19.19 17.27
N GLY A 259 6.49 19.42 15.97
CA GLY A 259 7.52 19.20 14.96
C GLY A 259 7.21 18.08 13.99
N ASP A 260 8.25 17.51 13.40
CA ASP A 260 8.10 16.38 12.47
C ASP A 260 8.32 15.04 13.19
N LEU A 261 8.10 13.94 12.47
CA LEU A 261 8.28 12.56 12.95
C LEU A 261 9.71 12.20 13.41
N THR A 262 10.65 13.15 13.45
CA THR A 262 12.01 12.95 13.96
C THR A 262 12.23 13.54 15.35
N VAL A 263 11.24 14.26 15.88
CA VAL A 263 11.25 14.83 17.24
C VAL A 263 10.54 13.85 18.17
N ASP A 264 11.27 13.35 19.15
CA ASP A 264 10.85 12.34 20.13
C ASP A 264 11.58 12.69 21.45
N THR A 265 10.87 13.33 22.37
CA THR A 265 11.45 13.92 23.58
C THR A 265 11.85 12.84 24.59
N ASP A 266 11.01 11.85 24.82
CA ASP A 266 11.23 10.79 25.81
C ASP A 266 12.03 9.58 25.26
N ASN A 267 12.16 9.47 23.94
CA ASN A 267 12.82 8.40 23.19
C ASN A 267 12.16 7.02 23.33
N ASP A 268 10.83 6.97 23.48
CA ASP A 268 10.07 5.72 23.47
C ASP A 268 9.84 5.15 22.04
N GLY A 269 10.08 5.99 21.03
CA GLY A 269 9.94 5.69 19.61
C GLY A 269 8.65 6.19 18.98
N ILE A 270 7.82 6.95 19.70
CA ILE A 270 6.66 7.68 19.23
C ILE A 270 7.06 9.16 19.13
N PRO A 271 7.02 9.78 17.95
CA PRO A 271 7.27 11.21 17.81
C PRO A 271 6.23 12.06 18.53
N ASN A 272 6.65 13.22 19.03
CA ASN A 272 5.81 14.13 19.82
C ASN A 272 4.47 14.47 19.13
N ALA A 273 4.48 14.75 17.82
CA ALA A 273 3.27 15.08 17.06
C ALA A 273 2.24 13.92 16.97
N ILE A 274 2.57 12.73 17.47
CA ILE A 274 1.66 11.59 17.55
C ILE A 274 1.70 10.92 18.94
N ASP A 275 2.16 11.66 19.96
CA ASP A 275 2.33 11.21 21.33
C ASP A 275 1.67 12.17 22.32
N ALA A 276 0.56 11.73 22.93
CA ALA A 276 -0.22 12.56 23.84
C ALA A 276 0.43 12.81 25.24
N ASP A 277 1.66 12.36 25.45
CA ASP A 277 2.49 12.46 26.67
C ASP A 277 3.98 12.47 26.23
N SER A 278 4.38 13.53 25.53
CA SER A 278 5.61 13.63 24.73
C SER A 278 6.91 13.44 25.54
N ASP A 279 6.91 13.78 26.83
CA ASP A 279 8.07 13.60 27.71
C ASP A 279 7.98 12.36 28.62
N GLY A 280 6.85 11.65 28.55
CA GLY A 280 6.63 10.35 29.16
C GLY A 280 6.61 10.39 30.69
N ASP A 281 6.29 11.53 31.27
CA ASP A 281 6.24 11.71 32.71
C ASP A 281 4.93 11.13 33.30
N GLY A 282 3.85 11.07 32.50
CA GLY A 282 2.54 10.53 32.87
C GLY A 282 1.42 11.57 33.02
N ILE A 283 1.70 12.84 32.75
CA ILE A 283 0.71 13.90 32.55
C ILE A 283 0.48 14.06 31.03
N PRO A 284 -0.77 14.23 30.56
CA PRO A 284 -1.01 14.47 29.14
C PRO A 284 -0.60 15.88 28.71
N ASP A 285 0.00 15.98 27.52
CA ASP A 285 0.50 17.19 26.90
C ASP A 285 -0.53 18.34 26.91
N ASN A 286 -1.79 18.03 26.62
CA ASN A 286 -2.88 19.01 26.65
C ASN A 286 -3.13 19.69 28.01
N ILE A 287 -2.74 19.03 29.11
CA ILE A 287 -2.82 19.58 30.47
C ILE A 287 -1.64 20.51 30.70
N GLU A 288 -0.44 20.10 30.30
CA GLU A 288 0.83 20.78 30.56
C GLU A 288 1.05 21.98 29.67
N ALA A 289 0.57 21.93 28.43
CA ALA A 289 0.56 23.07 27.52
C ALA A 289 -0.24 24.27 28.07
N GLN A 290 -0.97 24.10 29.18
CA GLN A 290 -1.83 25.10 29.79
C GLN A 290 -1.47 25.40 31.26
N SER A 291 -1.73 26.64 31.68
CA SER A 291 -1.59 26.98 33.10
C SER A 291 -2.72 26.36 33.94
N THR A 292 -2.43 25.88 35.15
CA THR A 292 -3.43 25.27 36.05
C THR A 292 -4.64 26.17 36.33
N VAL A 293 -4.44 27.50 36.40
CA VAL A 293 -5.52 28.47 36.65
C VAL A 293 -6.34 28.75 35.39
N GLY A 294 -5.71 28.65 34.21
CA GLY A 294 -6.27 28.97 32.91
C GLY A 294 -6.80 27.78 32.12
N TYR A 295 -6.67 26.56 32.64
CA TYR A 295 -7.03 25.32 31.94
C TYR A 295 -8.43 25.37 31.32
N VAL A 296 -8.46 25.04 30.04
CA VAL A 296 -9.65 24.84 29.21
C VAL A 296 -9.65 23.39 28.78
N ALA A 297 -10.74 22.68 29.09
CA ALA A 297 -10.94 21.31 28.64
C ALA A 297 -11.38 21.28 27.17
N PRO A 298 -11.10 20.18 26.43
CA PRO A 298 -11.60 20.01 25.07
C PRO A 298 -13.13 20.14 25.00
N SER A 299 -13.63 20.75 23.94
CA SER A 299 -15.07 20.94 23.73
C SER A 299 -15.75 19.71 23.12
N GLY A 300 -14.97 18.84 22.47
CA GLY A 300 -15.41 17.70 21.66
C GLY A 300 -16.04 18.12 20.34
N ALA A 301 -15.68 19.30 19.84
CA ALA A 301 -16.21 19.86 18.60
C ALA A 301 -15.09 20.48 17.79
N ASP A 302 -15.09 20.20 16.50
CA ASP A 302 -14.28 20.83 15.47
C ASP A 302 -15.26 21.37 14.41
N ASP A 303 -15.35 22.70 14.27
CA ASP A 303 -16.38 23.35 13.44
C ASP A 303 -15.96 23.47 11.96
N ASP A 304 -14.67 23.45 11.65
CA ASP A 304 -14.15 23.60 10.29
C ASP A 304 -13.48 22.35 9.72
N GLY A 305 -13.25 21.34 10.57
CA GLY A 305 -12.87 20.00 10.17
C GLY A 305 -11.39 19.88 9.85
N ASP A 306 -10.53 20.59 10.58
CA ASP A 306 -9.08 20.57 10.41
C ASP A 306 -8.32 19.81 11.50
N GLY A 307 -9.04 19.20 12.46
CA GLY A 307 -8.49 18.35 13.52
C GLY A 307 -8.37 19.05 14.87
N ILE A 308 -8.26 20.39 14.89
CA ILE A 308 -8.06 21.14 16.13
C ILE A 308 -9.41 21.38 16.83
N ASP A 309 -9.53 20.98 18.10
CA ASP A 309 -10.75 21.23 18.87
C ASP A 309 -11.03 22.74 19.02
N ASN A 310 -12.29 23.15 18.88
CA ASN A 310 -12.75 24.54 19.02
C ASN A 310 -12.32 25.24 20.34
N ALA A 311 -11.98 24.49 21.39
CA ALA A 311 -11.41 25.00 22.63
C ALA A 311 -9.99 25.55 22.46
N TYR A 312 -9.27 25.10 21.44
CA TYR A 312 -7.87 25.40 21.14
C TYR A 312 -7.72 26.06 19.76
N ASP A 313 -8.71 25.96 18.88
CA ASP A 313 -8.65 26.57 17.56
C ASP A 313 -8.64 28.13 17.63
N ALA A 314 -7.57 28.69 17.05
CA ALA A 314 -7.30 30.13 16.94
C ALA A 314 -7.87 30.76 15.66
N ASP A 315 -8.04 29.94 14.63
CA ASP A 315 -8.52 30.36 13.34
C ASP A 315 -9.78 29.58 12.93
N CYS A 316 -9.90 29.24 11.66
CA CYS A 316 -11.08 28.66 11.03
C CYS A 316 -10.67 28.55 9.56
N THR A 317 -9.81 27.58 9.24
CA THR A 317 -9.23 27.36 7.91
C THR A 317 -10.11 26.51 6.98
N GLY A 318 -11.43 26.70 6.98
CA GLY A 318 -12.33 25.86 6.17
C GLY A 318 -13.57 26.53 5.58
N ALA A 319 -14.54 25.70 5.22
CA ALA A 319 -15.83 26.11 4.68
C ALA A 319 -16.81 26.56 5.78
N CYS A 320 -16.37 27.45 6.67
CA CYS A 320 -17.28 28.11 7.61
C CYS A 320 -18.32 28.89 6.78
N ALA A 321 -19.61 28.65 7.03
CA ALA A 321 -20.69 29.31 6.29
C ALA A 321 -20.51 30.85 6.30
N PRO A 322 -20.85 31.60 5.23
CA PRO A 322 -20.83 33.06 5.29
C PRO A 322 -21.85 33.56 6.33
N GLY A 323 -21.37 33.93 7.52
CA GLY A 323 -22.21 34.17 8.72
C GLY A 323 -21.82 33.32 9.94
N ALA A 324 -20.96 32.32 9.76
CA ALA A 324 -19.98 31.80 10.72
C ALA A 324 -18.69 32.67 10.71
N GLY A 325 -18.80 33.92 10.27
CA GLY A 325 -17.74 34.91 10.40
C GLY A 325 -17.90 35.71 11.69
N GLY A 326 -17.20 35.33 12.74
CA GLY A 326 -16.42 36.27 13.55
C GLY A 326 -14.96 36.14 13.11
N THR A 327 -13.95 36.97 13.37
CA THR A 327 -13.66 37.74 14.58
C THR A 327 -14.11 37.04 15.87
N GLY A 328 -14.02 35.71 15.93
CA GLY A 328 -14.56 34.95 17.05
C GLY A 328 -14.18 33.47 17.09
N ALA A 329 -12.91 33.13 16.80
CA ALA A 329 -12.29 32.01 17.50
C ALA A 329 -12.40 32.33 19.01
N THR A 330 -12.99 31.41 19.78
CA THR A 330 -13.15 31.58 21.24
C THR A 330 -12.23 30.68 22.04
N GLY A 331 -11.46 29.82 21.37
CA GLY A 331 -10.48 28.95 22.01
C GLY A 331 -9.29 29.72 22.60
N THR A 332 -8.58 29.05 23.50
CA THR A 332 -7.26 29.46 23.98
C THR A 332 -6.25 28.59 23.26
N PRO A 333 -5.60 29.11 22.19
CA PRO A 333 -4.73 28.29 21.38
C PRO A 333 -3.54 27.75 22.15
N LEU A 334 -3.20 26.50 21.86
CA LEU A 334 -1.96 25.86 22.35
C LEU A 334 -0.83 26.00 21.32
N ASP A 335 -0.94 26.96 20.38
CA ASP A 335 0.13 27.33 19.44
C ASP A 335 1.36 27.97 20.12
N THR A 336 1.19 28.34 21.39
CA THR A 336 2.21 28.90 22.28
C THR A 336 2.08 28.27 23.66
N PRO A 337 2.46 26.99 23.82
CA PRO A 337 2.29 26.27 25.07
C PRO A 337 3.00 26.97 26.24
N VAL A 338 2.49 26.72 27.45
CA VAL A 338 3.08 27.30 28.67
C VAL A 338 4.51 26.79 28.86
N ASN A 339 5.34 27.67 29.40
CA ASN A 339 6.64 27.36 29.97
C ASN A 339 6.67 28.04 31.36
N SER A 340 6.74 27.25 32.43
CA SER A 340 6.52 27.68 33.81
C SER A 340 7.79 28.17 34.50
N ASP A 341 8.95 27.57 34.23
CA ASP A 341 10.23 27.95 34.84
C ASP A 341 10.94 29.14 34.14
N GLY A 342 10.54 29.47 32.92
CA GLY A 342 11.09 30.58 32.13
C GLY A 342 12.57 30.45 31.83
N ASP A 343 13.12 29.23 31.74
CA ASP A 343 14.56 29.05 31.86
C ASP A 343 15.39 29.81 30.81
N SER A 344 16.60 30.19 31.20
CA SER A 344 17.48 31.07 30.41
C SER A 344 18.17 30.41 29.20
N GLY A 345 17.72 29.21 28.81
CA GLY A 345 18.10 28.42 27.64
C GLY A 345 17.10 28.56 26.47
N PRO A 346 17.09 27.67 25.45
CA PRO A 346 15.90 27.55 24.61
C PRO A 346 14.75 27.14 25.55
N ALA A 347 13.71 27.96 25.65
CA ALA A 347 12.55 27.68 26.49
C ALA A 347 11.94 26.34 26.03
N VAL A 348 11.99 25.33 26.89
CA VAL A 348 11.35 24.03 26.69
C VAL A 348 9.93 24.18 27.23
N PRO A 349 8.89 24.05 26.42
CA PRO A 349 7.52 24.07 26.93
C PRO A 349 7.27 22.99 27.97
N ASP A 350 6.31 23.21 28.86
CA ASP A 350 5.99 22.32 29.99
C ASP A 350 5.70 20.88 29.53
N TYR A 351 4.94 20.69 28.44
CA TYR A 351 4.64 19.35 27.87
C TYR A 351 5.86 18.57 27.34
N LEU A 352 7.05 19.19 27.31
CA LEU A 352 8.31 18.57 26.92
C LEU A 352 9.33 18.54 28.08
N ASP A 353 8.91 18.90 29.29
CA ASP A 353 9.78 19.08 30.45
C ASP A 353 9.23 18.41 31.72
N THR A 354 9.78 17.23 32.00
CA THR A 354 9.47 16.39 33.18
C THR A 354 9.55 17.07 34.57
N ASP A 355 10.04 18.32 34.67
CA ASP A 355 10.11 19.13 35.91
C ASP A 355 9.84 20.61 35.54
N SER A 356 8.60 20.90 35.12
CA SER A 356 8.16 22.17 34.50
C SER A 356 8.47 23.45 35.28
N ASP A 357 8.66 23.37 36.60
CA ASP A 357 9.01 24.53 37.45
C ASP A 357 10.46 24.49 37.99
N ASN A 358 11.19 23.40 37.71
CA ASN A 358 12.59 23.16 38.03
C ASN A 358 12.88 23.31 39.53
N GLU A 359 11.89 23.02 40.39
CA GLU A 359 12.01 23.10 41.84
C GLU A 359 12.51 21.80 42.49
N GLY A 360 12.67 20.76 41.67
CA GLY A 360 13.27 19.49 42.01
C GLY A 360 12.21 18.45 42.34
N GLY A 361 11.67 17.87 41.29
CA GLY A 361 10.60 16.89 41.32
C GLY A 361 10.54 16.20 39.97
N ASP A 362 9.47 15.46 39.74
CA ASP A 362 8.95 15.15 38.41
C ASP A 362 7.49 15.64 38.49
N ASP A 363 6.88 16.19 37.44
CA ASP A 363 5.60 16.87 37.58
C ASP A 363 4.52 15.93 38.13
N THR A 364 4.59 14.64 37.83
CA THR A 364 3.72 13.63 38.45
C THR A 364 3.90 13.44 39.96
N ALA A 365 5.07 13.76 40.50
CA ALA A 365 5.32 13.75 41.94
C ALA A 365 4.69 14.94 42.66
N GLU A 366 4.31 15.98 41.91
CA GLU A 366 3.85 17.28 42.39
C GLU A 366 2.35 17.52 42.15
N ALA A 367 1.74 16.79 41.21
CA ALA A 367 0.32 16.80 40.84
C ALA A 367 -0.71 16.45 41.95
#